data_AF-A0A9D5Q1I5-F1
#
_entry.id   AF-A0A9D5Q1I5-F1
#
_cell.length_a   1.000
_cell.length_b   1.000
_cell.length_c   1.000
_cell.angle_alpha   90.00
_cell.angle_beta   90.00
_cell.angle_gamma   90.00
#
_symmetry.space_group_name_H-M   'P 1'
#
loop_
_entity.id
_entity.type
_entity.pdbx_description
1 polymer ?
#
loop_
_entity_poly.entity_id
_entity_poly.type
_entity_poly.pdbx_seq_one_letter_code
_entity_poly.pdbx_strand_id
1 'polypeptide(L)'
;MSPRRSDRVMLKEPPPSERGCLFFVNQPHFLSSSWISPKYRYIINFRDPRDRLCNMYHWRFSHPVPGETAEKRANRIEELRKAGIDGWVIFKSDRLFEGRGRMYDRLFQIPEEHPEQCLVLTYARLCLDFDDFIRRLSHFAGIPVTKGMLNRLEIERPENLGDNPEWVGNQWGGSDIMPGRYKRELQPGTIEIINEKMKPCLRRMAKYDPNYAHLYLEGL
;
A
#
# COMPACT_ATOMS: atom_id res chain seq x y z
N MET A 1 1.77 2.94 24.82
CA MET A 1 1.84 4.30 24.24
C MET A 1 2.10 4.15 22.75
N SER A 2 1.09 4.38 21.91
CA SER A 2 1.28 4.40 20.46
C SER A 2 2.05 5.69 20.09
N PRO A 3 3.13 5.65 19.29
CA PRO A 3 3.90 6.84 18.98
C PRO A 3 3.04 7.87 18.25
N ARG A 4 3.08 9.13 18.71
CA ARG A 4 2.37 10.23 18.05
C ARG A 4 2.90 10.41 16.63
N ARG A 5 1.98 10.66 15.71
CA ARG A 5 2.13 10.72 14.24
C ARG A 5 2.95 11.93 13.71
N SER A 6 3.90 12.45 14.47
CA SER A 6 4.65 13.66 14.13
C SER A 6 6.08 13.62 14.65
N ASP A 7 6.90 12.83 13.99
CA ASP A 7 8.29 13.16 13.62
C ASP A 7 8.68 12.13 12.56
N ARG A 8 8.76 12.55 11.29
CA ARG A 8 9.28 11.68 10.22
C ARG A 8 10.80 11.60 10.39
N VAL A 9 11.25 10.89 11.41
CA VAL A 9 12.66 10.54 11.56
C VAL A 9 12.96 9.56 10.43
N MET A 10 13.75 9.99 9.43
CA MET A 10 14.45 9.04 8.59
C MET A 10 15.41 8.31 9.52
N LEU A 11 15.03 7.10 9.94
CA LEU A 11 15.89 6.26 10.74
C LEU A 11 17.08 5.87 9.85
N LYS A 12 18.20 6.57 10.02
CA LYS A 12 19.44 6.33 9.26
C LYS A 12 20.02 4.94 9.55
N GLU A 13 19.75 4.44 10.75
CA GLU A 13 20.18 3.13 11.22
C GLU A 13 18.94 2.31 11.57
N PRO A 14 18.97 0.99 11.30
CA PRO A 14 17.90 0.14 11.73
C PRO A 14 17.87 0.07 13.26
N PRO A 15 16.68 0.05 13.89
CA PRO A 15 16.54 -0.06 15.32
C PRO A 15 17.21 -1.35 15.82
N PRO A 16 17.62 -1.41 17.10
CA PRO A 16 18.23 -2.60 17.66
C PRO A 16 17.39 -3.85 17.34
N SER A 17 18.06 -4.91 16.90
CA SER A 17 17.44 -6.19 16.56
C SER A 17 17.06 -6.94 17.85
N GLU A 18 16.15 -6.39 18.64
CA GLU A 18 15.53 -7.12 19.73
C GLU A 18 14.57 -8.14 19.11
N ARG A 19 14.70 -9.41 19.52
CA ARG A 19 13.83 -10.48 19.03
C ARG A 19 12.37 -10.15 19.39
N GLY A 20 11.48 -10.22 18.40
CA GLY A 20 10.04 -10.07 18.59
C GLY A 20 9.46 -8.68 18.30
N CYS A 21 10.29 -7.71 17.89
CA CYS A 21 9.80 -6.38 17.52
C CYS A 21 9.30 -6.33 16.06
N LEU A 22 8.21 -5.58 15.83
CA LEU A 22 7.71 -5.23 14.50
C LEU A 22 8.00 -3.77 14.18
N PHE A 23 8.61 -3.52 13.02
CA PHE A 23 8.90 -2.17 12.54
C PHE A 23 8.03 -1.84 11.33
N PHE A 24 7.19 -0.83 11.46
CA PHE A 24 6.28 -0.41 10.40
C PHE A 24 6.94 0.65 9.52
N VAL A 25 7.01 0.36 8.22
CA VAL A 25 7.61 1.27 7.24
C VAL A 25 6.62 1.56 6.11
N ASN A 26 5.90 2.67 6.25
CA ASN A 26 4.87 3.07 5.28
C ASN A 26 5.43 3.85 4.06
N GLN A 27 6.73 4.18 4.08
CA GLN A 27 7.40 4.94 3.03
C GLN A 27 8.75 4.29 2.67
N PRO A 28 8.73 3.17 1.94
CA PRO A 28 9.93 2.36 1.70
C PRO A 28 10.97 3.05 0.81
N HIS A 29 10.59 4.14 0.11
CA HIS A 29 11.57 4.99 -0.58
C HIS A 29 12.50 5.76 0.37
N PHE A 30 12.18 5.81 1.66
CA PHE A 30 13.05 6.35 2.71
C PHE A 30 13.85 5.27 3.46
N LEU A 31 13.70 3.99 3.10
CA LEU A 31 14.58 2.95 3.62
C LEU A 31 15.98 3.13 3.00
N SER A 32 16.98 3.34 3.86
CA SER A 32 18.38 3.22 3.42
C SER A 32 18.71 1.76 3.15
N SER A 33 19.66 1.51 2.26
CA SER A 33 20.15 0.15 1.97
C SER A 33 20.68 -0.55 3.23
N SER A 34 21.12 0.18 4.26
CA SER A 34 21.52 -0.39 5.56
C SER A 34 20.39 -1.12 6.29
N TRP A 35 19.13 -0.83 5.96
CA TRP A 35 17.97 -1.58 6.47
C TRP A 35 17.73 -2.88 5.73
N ILE A 36 18.24 -3.00 4.50
CA ILE A 36 18.16 -4.22 3.69
C ILE A 36 19.35 -5.09 4.12
N SER A 37 19.12 -5.84 5.19
CA SER A 37 20.12 -6.64 5.89
C SER A 37 19.61 -8.05 6.15
N PRO A 38 20.51 -9.07 6.15
CA PRO A 38 20.15 -10.43 6.50
C PRO A 38 19.69 -10.63 7.96
N LYS A 39 19.81 -9.59 8.80
CA LYS A 39 19.40 -9.62 10.21
C LYS A 39 17.88 -9.49 10.41
N TYR A 40 17.16 -9.01 9.40
CA TYR A 40 15.72 -8.77 9.48
C TYR A 40 14.94 -9.74 8.60
N ARG A 41 13.66 -9.87 8.91
CA ARG A 41 12.67 -10.52 8.07
C ARG A 41 11.68 -9.46 7.61
N TYR A 42 11.28 -9.53 6.34
CA TYR A 42 10.48 -8.49 5.70
C TYR A 42 9.10 -9.04 5.38
N ILE A 43 8.07 -8.30 5.77
CA ILE A 43 6.71 -8.49 5.26
C ILE A 43 6.43 -7.30 4.36
N ILE A 44 6.27 -7.58 3.08
CA ILE A 44 6.07 -6.56 2.07
C ILE A 44 4.62 -6.57 1.66
N ASN A 45 3.94 -5.46 1.96
CA ASN A 45 2.59 -5.21 1.50
C ASN A 45 2.58 -4.13 0.42
N PHE A 46 2.17 -4.52 -0.79
CA PHE A 46 1.95 -3.58 -1.88
C PHE A 46 0.50 -3.62 -2.35
N ARG A 47 0.04 -2.43 -2.77
CA ARG A 47 -1.23 -2.21 -3.46
C ARG A 47 -0.95 -1.90 -4.93
N ASP A 48 -1.88 -2.25 -5.81
CA ASP A 48 -1.84 -1.84 -7.21
C ASP A 48 -1.63 -0.31 -7.30
N PRO A 49 -0.58 0.17 -8.00
CA PRO A 49 -0.30 1.59 -8.12
C PRO A 49 -1.47 2.38 -8.74
N ARG A 50 -2.27 1.77 -9.61
CA ARG A 50 -3.44 2.39 -10.26
C ARG A 50 -4.54 2.66 -9.23
N ASP A 51 -4.89 1.65 -8.42
CA ASP A 51 -5.86 1.81 -7.33
C ASP A 51 -5.35 2.75 -6.24
N ARG A 52 -4.04 2.72 -5.97
CA ARG A 52 -3.42 3.62 -5.00
C ARG A 52 -3.54 5.07 -5.44
N LEU A 53 -3.35 5.38 -6.73
CA LEU A 53 -3.53 6.73 -7.25
C LEU A 53 -4.98 7.18 -7.08
N CYS A 54 -5.96 6.34 -7.43
CA CYS A 54 -7.38 6.64 -7.20
C CYS A 54 -7.66 6.91 -5.71
N ASN A 55 -7.18 6.04 -4.81
CA ASN A 55 -7.31 6.26 -3.37
C ASN A 55 -6.68 7.58 -2.92
N MET A 56 -5.47 7.89 -3.39
CA MET A 56 -4.79 9.13 -3.06
C MET A 56 -5.53 10.38 -3.58
N TYR A 57 -6.23 10.30 -4.71
CA TYR A 57 -7.11 11.37 -5.20
C TYR A 57 -8.22 11.65 -4.18
N HIS A 58 -8.98 10.63 -3.79
CA HIS A 58 -10.08 10.77 -2.81
C HIS A 58 -9.59 11.22 -1.43
N TRP A 59 -8.48 10.64 -0.97
CA TRP A 59 -7.85 11.00 0.30
C TRP A 59 -7.47 12.47 0.38
N ARG A 60 -7.15 13.12 -0.75
CA ARG A 60 -6.84 14.55 -0.76
C ARG A 60 -8.05 15.42 -0.40
N PHE A 61 -9.30 15.00 -0.58
CA PHE A 61 -10.44 15.82 -0.15
C PHE A 61 -10.57 15.91 1.38
N SER A 62 -10.28 14.80 2.07
CA SER A 62 -10.55 14.67 3.50
C SER A 62 -9.31 14.89 4.37
N HIS A 63 -8.11 14.55 3.90
CA HIS A 63 -6.95 14.49 4.77
C HIS A 63 -6.41 15.90 5.14
N PRO A 64 -6.22 16.18 6.44
CA PRO A 64 -5.65 17.43 6.88
C PRO A 64 -4.18 17.54 6.47
N VAL A 65 -3.76 18.74 6.07
CA VAL A 65 -2.35 19.08 5.86
C VAL A 65 -1.92 19.94 7.05
N PRO A 66 -0.90 19.53 7.84
CA PRO A 66 -0.43 20.32 8.98
C PRO A 66 -0.09 21.76 8.58
N GLY A 67 -0.62 22.74 9.30
CA GLY A 67 -0.42 24.16 9.02
C GLY A 67 -1.20 24.72 7.83
N GLU A 68 -2.09 23.94 7.20
CA GLU A 68 -2.96 24.42 6.12
C GLU A 68 -4.13 25.25 6.68
N THR A 69 -4.31 26.47 6.16
CA THR A 69 -5.45 27.31 6.49
C THR A 69 -6.71 26.81 5.80
N ALA A 70 -7.90 27.16 6.31
CA ALA A 70 -9.17 26.80 5.68
C ALA A 70 -9.26 27.27 4.22
N GLU A 71 -8.79 28.48 3.93
CA GLU A 71 -8.72 29.04 2.57
C GLU A 71 -7.79 28.22 1.66
N LYS A 72 -6.58 27.88 2.11
CA LYS A 72 -5.65 27.03 1.35
C LYS A 72 -6.25 25.65 1.08
N ARG A 73 -6.96 25.07 2.06
CA ARG A 73 -7.67 23.81 1.89
C ARG A 73 -8.77 23.91 0.84
N ALA A 74 -9.60 24.97 0.89
CA ALA A 74 -10.66 25.20 -0.08
C ALA A 74 -10.09 25.34 -1.50
N ASN A 75 -9.05 26.15 -1.67
CA ASN A 75 -8.37 26.32 -2.96
C ASN A 75 -7.79 25.00 -3.47
N ARG A 76 -7.12 24.22 -2.60
CA ARG A 76 -6.57 22.91 -2.98
C ARG A 76 -7.65 21.92 -3.42
N ILE A 77 -8.79 21.88 -2.72
CA ILE A 77 -9.92 21.04 -3.08
C ILE A 77 -10.50 21.48 -4.42
N GLU A 78 -10.62 22.78 -4.65
CA GLU A 78 -11.15 23.32 -5.90
C GLU A 78 -10.24 23.00 -7.09
N GLU A 79 -8.93 23.19 -6.96
CA GLU A 79 -7.95 22.79 -7.99
C GLU A 79 -7.96 21.28 -8.25
N LEU A 80 -8.19 20.46 -7.20
CA LEU A 80 -8.33 19.01 -7.36
C LEU A 80 -9.60 18.62 -8.13
N ARG A 81 -10.70 19.35 -7.94
CA ARG A 81 -11.94 19.15 -8.71
C ARG A 81 -11.75 19.54 -10.17
N LYS A 82 -11.16 20.71 -10.43
CA LYS A 82 -10.89 21.19 -11.79
C LYS A 82 -10.00 20.24 -12.58
N ALA A 83 -8.98 19.67 -11.95
CA ALA A 83 -8.10 18.69 -12.61
C ALA A 83 -8.83 17.39 -12.99
N GLY A 84 -9.91 17.05 -12.28
CA GLY A 84 -10.55 15.74 -12.37
C GLY A 84 -9.65 14.60 -11.89
N ILE A 85 -10.22 13.40 -11.76
CA ILE A 85 -9.45 12.23 -11.35
C ILE A 85 -8.42 11.84 -12.41
N ASP A 86 -8.80 11.84 -13.69
CA ASP A 86 -7.92 11.46 -14.81
C ASP A 86 -6.68 12.36 -14.91
N GLY A 87 -6.88 13.67 -14.98
CA GLY A 87 -5.78 14.64 -15.05
C GLY A 87 -4.86 14.57 -13.84
N TRP A 88 -5.44 14.39 -12.64
CA TRP A 88 -4.67 14.20 -11.42
C TRP A 88 -3.86 12.90 -11.42
N VAL A 89 -4.46 11.78 -11.85
CA VAL A 89 -3.80 10.47 -11.88
C VAL A 89 -2.65 10.48 -12.88
N ILE A 90 -2.83 11.06 -14.06
CA ILE A 90 -1.75 11.23 -15.06
C ILE A 90 -0.61 12.03 -14.45
N PHE A 91 -0.88 13.23 -13.90
CA PHE A 91 0.14 14.09 -13.30
C PHE A 91 0.88 13.42 -12.13
N LYS A 92 0.19 12.61 -11.32
CA LYS A 92 0.80 11.90 -10.20
C LYS A 92 1.52 10.63 -10.59
N SER A 93 1.13 9.99 -11.70
CA SER A 93 1.81 8.79 -12.21
C SER A 93 3.27 9.07 -12.51
N ASP A 94 3.59 10.22 -13.13
CA ASP A 94 4.98 10.63 -13.41
C ASP A 94 5.81 10.69 -12.13
N ARG A 95 5.26 11.34 -11.10
CA ARG A 95 5.93 11.48 -9.79
C ARG A 95 6.04 10.18 -8.99
N LEU A 96 5.21 9.17 -9.31
CA LEU A 96 5.25 7.88 -8.63
C LEU A 96 6.36 6.97 -9.17
N PHE A 97 6.92 7.26 -10.35
CA PHE A 97 7.98 6.46 -10.94
C PHE A 97 9.26 7.25 -11.22
N GLU A 98 9.22 8.58 -11.16
CA GLU A 98 10.39 9.45 -11.35
C GLU A 98 11.03 9.94 -10.04
N GLY A 99 12.35 10.16 -10.08
CA GLY A 99 13.11 10.81 -9.00
C GLY A 99 13.06 10.06 -7.66
N ARG A 100 12.68 10.78 -6.58
CA ARG A 100 12.45 10.20 -5.24
C ARG A 100 11.20 9.29 -5.19
N GLY A 101 10.45 9.21 -6.28
CA GLY A 101 9.19 8.49 -6.43
C GLY A 101 9.31 6.98 -6.53
N ARG A 102 10.52 6.41 -6.70
CA ARG A 102 10.85 4.97 -6.88
C ARG A 102 10.48 4.03 -5.71
N MET A 103 9.28 4.20 -5.17
CA MET A 103 8.73 3.45 -4.07
C MET A 103 8.57 1.98 -4.43
N TYR A 104 8.05 1.68 -5.61
CA TYR A 104 7.87 0.30 -6.05
C TYR A 104 9.20 -0.39 -6.36
N ASP A 105 10.18 0.32 -6.92
CA ASP A 105 11.52 -0.25 -7.10
C ASP A 105 12.13 -0.67 -5.77
N ARG A 106 12.04 0.19 -4.74
CA ARG A 106 12.52 -0.16 -3.39
C ARG A 106 11.73 -1.30 -2.76
N LEU A 107 10.42 -1.38 -2.98
CA LEU A 107 9.60 -2.50 -2.53
C LEU A 107 10.02 -3.83 -3.17
N PHE A 108 10.38 -3.83 -4.45
CA PHE A 108 10.79 -5.04 -5.16
C PHE A 108 12.28 -5.38 -4.99
N GLN A 109 13.12 -4.41 -4.67
CA GLN A 109 14.53 -4.67 -4.39
C GLN A 109 14.71 -5.66 -3.23
N ILE A 110 13.93 -5.52 -2.15
CA ILE A 110 14.03 -6.39 -0.96
C ILE A 110 13.80 -7.89 -1.29
N PRO A 111 12.69 -8.29 -1.94
CA PRO A 111 12.46 -9.70 -2.29
C PRO A 111 13.33 -10.18 -3.46
N GLU A 112 13.95 -9.28 -4.22
CA GLU A 112 14.93 -9.61 -5.26
C GLU A 112 16.30 -9.95 -4.65
N GLU A 113 16.75 -9.17 -3.65
CA GLU A 113 18.04 -9.35 -2.98
C GLU A 113 18.01 -10.39 -1.85
N HIS A 114 16.87 -10.53 -1.16
CA HIS A 114 16.70 -11.42 0.00
C HIS A 114 15.40 -12.24 -0.05
N PRO A 115 15.21 -13.09 -1.06
CA PRO A 115 13.96 -13.83 -1.25
C PRO A 115 13.57 -14.69 -0.04
N GLU A 116 14.54 -15.38 0.59
CA GLU A 116 14.31 -16.27 1.74
C GLU A 116 13.89 -15.53 3.03
N GLN A 117 14.11 -14.22 3.08
CA GLN A 117 13.79 -13.39 4.24
C GLN A 117 12.54 -12.56 4.03
N CYS A 118 11.85 -12.73 2.91
CA CYS A 118 10.75 -11.89 2.52
C CYS A 118 9.47 -12.69 2.35
N LEU A 119 8.39 -12.17 2.92
CA LEU A 119 7.04 -12.53 2.55
C LEU A 119 6.39 -11.38 1.81
N VAL A 120 5.96 -11.62 0.58
CA VAL A 120 5.08 -10.70 -0.14
C VAL A 120 3.62 -11.07 0.15
N LEU A 121 2.87 -10.10 0.67
CA LEU A 121 1.42 -10.17 0.87
C LEU A 121 0.77 -8.97 0.18
N THR A 122 -0.08 -9.16 -0.80
CA THR A 122 -0.64 -8.01 -1.54
C THR A 122 -1.92 -7.49 -0.89
N TYR A 123 -2.26 -6.25 -1.18
CA TYR A 123 -3.58 -5.70 -0.85
C TYR A 123 -4.70 -6.47 -1.55
N ALA A 124 -4.46 -6.98 -2.77
CA ALA A 124 -5.46 -7.81 -3.46
C ALA A 124 -5.77 -9.08 -2.68
N ARG A 125 -4.75 -9.77 -2.18
CA ARG A 125 -4.94 -10.94 -1.32
C ARG A 125 -5.64 -10.59 -0.01
N LEU A 126 -5.26 -9.48 0.64
CA LEU A 126 -5.95 -9.01 1.85
C LEU A 126 -7.47 -8.87 1.61
N CYS A 127 -7.85 -8.32 0.45
CA CYS A 127 -9.24 -8.04 0.12
C CYS A 127 -10.02 -9.23 -0.45
N LEU A 128 -9.35 -10.19 -1.09
CA LEU A 128 -10.00 -11.26 -1.87
C LEU A 128 -9.82 -12.66 -1.29
N ASP A 129 -8.84 -12.86 -0.42
CA ASP A 129 -8.57 -14.14 0.25
C ASP A 129 -7.85 -13.87 1.58
N PHE A 130 -8.64 -13.35 2.52
CA PHE A 130 -8.18 -13.00 3.85
C PHE A 130 -7.61 -14.21 4.60
N ASP A 131 -8.18 -15.41 4.40
CA ASP A 131 -7.71 -16.62 5.07
C ASP A 131 -6.33 -17.05 4.59
N ASP A 132 -6.07 -17.03 3.27
CA ASP A 132 -4.73 -17.28 2.76
C ASP A 132 -3.74 -16.18 3.16
N PHE A 133 -4.18 -14.92 3.24
CA PHE A 133 -3.37 -13.83 3.77
C PHE A 133 -2.87 -14.14 5.19
N ILE A 134 -3.78 -14.50 6.10
CA ILE A 134 -3.45 -14.83 7.49
C ILE A 134 -2.57 -16.09 7.57
N ARG A 135 -2.91 -17.14 6.82
CA ARG A 135 -2.15 -18.40 6.78
C ARG A 135 -0.70 -18.20 6.32
N ARG A 136 -0.47 -17.40 5.28
CA ARG A 136 0.88 -17.09 4.79
C ARG A 136 1.66 -16.26 5.80
N LEU A 137 1.02 -15.25 6.39
CA LEU A 137 1.63 -14.41 7.41
C LEU A 137 2.04 -15.23 8.63
N SER A 138 1.17 -16.12 9.10
CA SER A 138 1.41 -16.95 10.28
C SER A 138 2.52 -17.97 10.04
N HIS A 139 2.50 -18.64 8.88
CA HIS A 139 3.56 -19.57 8.48
C HIS A 139 4.91 -18.86 8.41
N PHE A 140 4.95 -17.68 7.78
CA PHE A 140 6.16 -16.89 7.75
C PHE A 140 6.59 -16.49 9.16
N ALA A 141 5.71 -15.90 9.96
CA ALA A 141 6.06 -15.48 11.33
C ALA A 141 6.44 -16.64 12.27
N GLY A 142 6.19 -17.90 11.89
CA GLY A 142 6.39 -19.06 12.76
C GLY A 142 5.40 -19.08 13.92
N ILE A 143 4.21 -18.49 13.73
CA ILE A 143 3.18 -18.36 14.76
C ILE A 143 2.03 -19.32 14.40
N PRO A 144 1.77 -20.37 15.19
CA PRO A 144 0.61 -21.22 14.99
C PRO A 144 -0.68 -20.42 15.14
N VAL A 145 -1.57 -20.50 14.16
CA VAL A 145 -2.87 -19.83 14.22
C VAL A 145 -3.82 -20.68 15.05
N THR A 146 -4.35 -20.10 16.13
CA THR A 146 -5.38 -20.74 16.95
C THR A 146 -6.78 -20.30 16.54
N LYS A 147 -7.80 -21.10 16.86
CA LYS A 147 -9.21 -20.73 16.65
C LYS A 147 -9.56 -19.39 17.34
N GLY A 148 -9.04 -19.17 18.54
CA GLY A 148 -9.22 -17.90 19.26
C GLY A 148 -8.63 -16.70 18.51
N MET A 149 -7.47 -16.85 17.86
CA MET A 149 -6.89 -15.80 17.04
C MET A 149 -7.72 -15.50 15.80
N LEU A 150 -8.21 -16.53 15.11
CA LEU A 150 -9.10 -16.37 13.94
C LEU A 150 -10.38 -15.63 14.32
N ASN A 151 -11.03 -16.03 15.42
CA ASN A 151 -12.25 -15.37 15.90
C ASN A 151 -12.03 -13.87 16.18
N ARG A 152 -10.86 -13.47 16.68
CA ARG A 152 -10.54 -12.04 16.88
C ARG A 152 -10.24 -11.30 15.59
N LEU A 153 -9.69 -12.00 14.59
CA LEU A 153 -9.36 -11.43 13.29
C LEU A 153 -10.58 -11.37 12.36
N GLU A 154 -11.70 -11.99 12.73
CA GLU A 154 -12.92 -11.99 11.94
C GLU A 154 -13.43 -10.57 11.67
N ILE A 155 -13.33 -9.67 12.64
CA ILE A 155 -13.72 -8.26 12.48
C ILE A 155 -12.85 -7.51 11.45
N GLU A 156 -11.66 -8.03 11.13
CA GLU A 156 -10.74 -7.45 10.14
C GLU A 156 -11.01 -7.94 8.72
N ARG A 157 -12.02 -8.80 8.52
CA ARG A 157 -12.42 -9.22 7.19
C ARG A 157 -12.96 -8.04 6.37
N PRO A 158 -12.65 -7.97 5.06
CA PRO A 158 -13.21 -6.98 4.14
C PRO A 158 -14.75 -6.85 4.22
N GLU A 159 -15.44 -7.96 4.43
CA GLU A 159 -16.90 -8.03 4.51
C GLU A 159 -17.46 -7.37 5.77
N ASN A 160 -16.66 -7.29 6.84
CA ASN A 160 -17.06 -6.76 8.15
C ASN A 160 -16.63 -5.30 8.35
N LEU A 161 -16.16 -4.64 7.28
CA LEU A 161 -15.63 -3.27 7.33
C LEU A 161 -16.64 -2.24 7.86
N GLY A 162 -17.92 -2.42 7.57
CA GLY A 162 -18.99 -1.54 8.06
C GLY A 162 -19.11 -1.51 9.58
N ASP A 163 -18.73 -2.60 10.24
CA ASP A 163 -18.80 -2.79 11.69
C ASP A 163 -17.43 -2.57 12.37
N ASN A 164 -16.38 -2.31 11.59
CA ASN A 164 -15.02 -2.10 12.09
C ASN A 164 -14.52 -0.67 11.79
N PRO A 165 -14.77 0.31 12.68
CA PRO A 165 -14.32 1.68 12.47
C PRO A 165 -12.80 1.84 12.52
N GLU A 166 -12.05 0.84 13.03
CA GLU A 166 -10.59 0.84 13.16
C GLU A 166 -9.92 -0.26 12.33
N TRP A 167 -10.48 -0.56 11.14
CA TRP A 167 -10.01 -1.62 10.27
C TRP A 167 -8.49 -1.60 10.01
N VAL A 168 -7.84 -2.71 10.36
CA VAL A 168 -6.39 -2.92 10.31
C VAL A 168 -5.62 -1.77 10.98
N GLY A 169 -6.13 -1.30 12.12
CA GLY A 169 -5.53 -0.25 12.94
C GLY A 169 -5.62 1.16 12.34
N ASN A 170 -6.51 1.38 11.36
CA ASN A 170 -6.73 2.69 10.76
C ASN A 170 -8.21 3.07 10.81
N GLN A 171 -8.47 4.35 11.09
CA GLN A 171 -9.84 4.88 11.03
C GLN A 171 -10.40 4.73 9.61
N TRP A 172 -11.50 4.00 9.49
CA TRP A 172 -12.15 3.77 8.21
C TRP A 172 -12.92 5.02 7.74
N GLY A 173 -12.65 5.44 6.51
CA GLY A 173 -13.22 6.66 5.92
C GLY A 173 -14.35 6.43 4.92
N GLY A 174 -14.83 5.20 4.75
CA GLY A 174 -15.96 4.88 3.86
C GLY A 174 -15.64 4.82 2.36
N SER A 175 -14.38 4.61 1.96
CA SER A 175 -14.01 4.52 0.53
C SER A 175 -14.17 3.10 -0.06
N ASP A 176 -13.97 2.91 -1.35
CA ASP A 176 -13.93 1.54 -1.89
C ASP A 176 -12.61 0.83 -1.52
N ILE A 177 -12.70 -0.36 -0.89
CA ILE A 177 -11.54 -1.22 -0.56
C ILE A 177 -11.22 -2.25 -1.66
N MET A 178 -12.12 -2.47 -2.61
CA MET A 178 -11.95 -3.56 -3.57
C MET A 178 -10.85 -3.25 -4.59
N PRO A 179 -9.99 -4.23 -4.92
CA PRO A 179 -9.05 -4.10 -6.03
C PRO A 179 -9.75 -3.81 -7.35
N GLY A 180 -9.09 -3.05 -8.23
CA GLY A 180 -9.61 -2.69 -9.56
C GLY A 180 -10.56 -1.49 -9.57
N ARG A 181 -10.55 -0.66 -8.53
CA ARG A 181 -11.27 0.63 -8.47
C ARG A 181 -10.95 1.52 -9.66
N TYR A 182 -9.69 1.53 -10.11
CA TYR A 182 -9.26 2.36 -11.24
C TYR A 182 -10.08 2.12 -12.52
N LYS A 183 -10.61 0.91 -12.71
CA LYS A 183 -11.42 0.56 -13.90
C LYS A 183 -12.78 1.25 -13.92
N ARG A 184 -13.32 1.61 -12.75
CA ARG A 184 -14.63 2.27 -12.62
C ARG A 184 -14.51 3.78 -12.59
N GLU A 185 -13.36 4.31 -12.18
CA GLU A 185 -13.18 5.75 -11.96
C GLU A 185 -12.38 6.45 -13.06
N LEU A 186 -11.56 5.73 -13.82
CA LEU A 186 -10.71 6.32 -14.86
C LEU A 186 -11.27 6.05 -16.26
N GLN A 187 -11.04 7.01 -17.15
CA GLN A 187 -11.35 6.84 -18.56
C GLN A 187 -10.42 5.79 -19.20
N PRO A 188 -10.87 5.02 -20.21
CA PRO A 188 -10.04 4.02 -20.88
C PRO A 188 -8.69 4.56 -21.37
N GLY A 189 -8.68 5.73 -22.03
CA GLY A 189 -7.43 6.36 -22.49
C GLY A 189 -6.48 6.75 -21.36
N THR A 190 -7.01 7.11 -20.18
CA THR A 190 -6.18 7.34 -18.98
C THR A 190 -5.56 6.05 -18.48
N ILE A 191 -6.34 4.96 -18.47
CA ILE A 191 -5.88 3.63 -18.06
C ILE A 191 -4.73 3.17 -18.96
N GLU A 192 -4.86 3.32 -20.27
CA GLU A 192 -3.80 2.98 -21.24
C GLU A 192 -2.50 3.74 -20.95
N ILE A 193 -2.58 5.06 -20.75
CA ILE A 193 -1.41 5.90 -20.43
C ILE A 193 -0.70 5.43 -19.16
N ILE A 194 -1.43 5.18 -18.07
CA ILE A 194 -0.80 4.76 -16.82
C ILE A 194 -0.35 3.29 -16.87
N ASN A 195 -1.04 2.44 -17.60
CA ASN A 195 -0.66 1.03 -17.80
C ASN A 195 0.72 0.95 -18.45
N GLU A 196 0.96 1.70 -19.53
CA GLU A 196 2.25 1.71 -20.20
C GLU A 196 3.38 2.21 -19.29
N LYS A 197 3.14 3.27 -18.51
CA LYS A 197 4.10 3.76 -17.51
C LYS A 197 4.39 2.73 -16.41
N MET A 198 3.37 2.02 -15.96
CA MET A 198 3.43 1.10 -14.81
C MET A 198 3.77 -0.33 -15.19
N LYS A 199 3.86 -0.65 -16.49
CA LYS A 199 4.06 -2.00 -17.03
C LYS A 199 5.17 -2.78 -16.33
N PRO A 200 6.38 -2.22 -16.06
CA PRO A 200 7.43 -2.95 -15.34
C PRO A 200 7.06 -3.27 -13.89
N CYS A 201 6.36 -2.36 -13.21
CA CYS A 201 5.86 -2.56 -11.85
C CYS A 201 4.78 -3.63 -11.80
N LEU A 202 3.78 -3.55 -12.69
CA LEU A 202 2.66 -4.48 -12.74
C LEU A 202 3.11 -5.91 -13.06
N ARG A 203 4.10 -6.08 -13.94
CA ARG A 203 4.74 -7.38 -14.20
C ARG A 203 5.45 -7.95 -12.96
N ARG A 204 6.15 -7.12 -12.19
CA ARG A 204 6.76 -7.54 -10.91
C ARG A 204 5.70 -7.92 -9.88
N MET A 205 4.60 -7.18 -9.78
CA MET A 205 3.48 -7.54 -8.91
C MET A 205 2.92 -8.93 -9.27
N ALA A 206 2.67 -9.20 -10.56
CA ALA A 206 2.20 -10.49 -11.03
C ALA A 206 3.17 -11.64 -10.74
N LYS A 207 4.49 -11.40 -10.86
CA LYS A 207 5.51 -12.37 -10.47
C LYS A 207 5.43 -12.74 -8.99
N TYR A 208 5.23 -11.76 -8.11
CA TYR A 208 5.23 -11.98 -6.65
C TYR A 208 3.87 -12.39 -6.08
N ASP A 209 2.79 -12.24 -6.85
CA ASP A 209 1.45 -12.66 -6.46
C ASP A 209 0.69 -13.33 -7.62
N PRO A 210 1.11 -14.55 -8.01
CA PRO A 210 0.62 -15.21 -9.22
C PRO A 210 -0.88 -15.52 -9.18
N ASN A 211 -1.45 -15.77 -8.00
CA ASN A 211 -2.90 -16.04 -7.85
C ASN A 211 -3.76 -14.85 -8.30
N TYR A 212 -3.21 -13.64 -8.23
CA TYR A 212 -3.89 -12.39 -8.59
C TYR A 212 -3.22 -11.69 -9.77
N ALA A 213 -2.34 -12.38 -10.50
CA ALA A 213 -1.64 -11.83 -11.66
C ALA A 213 -2.59 -11.22 -12.69
N HIS A 214 -3.76 -11.83 -12.90
CA HIS A 214 -4.79 -11.34 -13.81
C HIS A 214 -5.24 -9.91 -13.47
N LEU A 215 -5.29 -9.53 -12.19
CA LEU A 215 -5.67 -8.16 -11.80
C LEU A 215 -4.63 -7.12 -12.24
N TYR A 216 -3.35 -7.50 -12.27
CA TYR A 216 -2.25 -6.59 -12.60
C TYR A 216 -1.97 -6.52 -14.11
N LEU A 217 -2.14 -7.65 -14.80
CA LEU A 217 -1.78 -7.80 -16.22
C LEU A 217 -2.92 -7.46 -17.18
N GLU A 218 -4.13 -7.25 -16.68
CA GLU A 218 -5.25 -6.86 -17.52
C GLU A 218 -5.00 -5.51 -18.22
N GLY A 219 -5.11 -5.52 -19.55
CA GLY A 219 -4.86 -4.35 -20.40
C GLY A 219 -3.39 -3.99 -20.60
N LEU A 220 -2.44 -4.93 -20.41
CA LEU A 220 -1.00 -4.76 -20.65
C LEU A 220 -0.45 -5.58 -21.83
#